data_AF-A0A966JTM3-F1
#
_entry.id   AF-A0A966JTM3-F1
#
_cell.length_a   1.000
_cell.length_b   1.000
_cell.length_c   1.000
_cell.angle_alpha   90.00
_cell.angle_beta   90.00
_cell.angle_gamma   90.00
#
_symmetry.space_group_name_H-M   'P 1'
#
loop_
_entity.id
_entity.type
_entity.pdbx_description
1 polymer ?
#
loop_
_entity_poly.entity_id
_entity_poly.type
_entity_poly.pdbx_seq_one_letter_code
_entity_poly.pdbx_strand_id
1 'polypeptide(L)' 'MAIDYSGLLTDEQKRSILTQRLTQFAAEAYQHEINKEVAEASSNEDGVKAADDALAILETAISKHQAELAKLPAASAE' A
#
# COMPACT_ATOMS: atom_id res chain seq x y z
N MET A 1 -12.18 12.22 24.88
CA MET A 1 -11.41 10.96 24.85
C MET A 1 -11.39 10.49 23.41
N ALA A 2 -10.22 10.33 22.78
CA ALA A 2 -10.14 9.74 21.45
C ALA A 2 -10.32 8.22 21.56
N ILE A 3 -11.08 7.62 20.65
CA ILE A 3 -11.25 6.17 20.59
C ILE A 3 -9.93 5.57 20.12
N ASP A 4 -9.38 4.61 20.88
CA ASP A 4 -8.27 3.79 20.40
C ASP A 4 -8.81 2.69 19.49
N TYR A 5 -8.86 2.97 18.18
CA TYR A 5 -9.31 2.00 17.19
C TYR A 5 -8.38 0.78 17.07
N SER A 6 -7.10 0.93 17.42
CA SER A 6 -6.13 -0.17 17.37
C SER A 6 -6.40 -1.20 18.47
N GLY A 7 -6.84 -0.75 19.64
CA GLY A 7 -7.25 -1.61 20.75
C GLY A 7 -8.55 -2.40 20.50
N LEU A 8 -9.34 -2.02 19.49
CA LEU A 8 -10.58 -2.71 19.12
C LEU A 8 -10.37 -3.94 18.23
N LEU A 9 -9.17 -4.13 17.70
CA LEU A 9 -8.82 -5.21 16.78
C LEU A 9 -7.79 -6.14 17.41
N THR A 10 -7.97 -7.44 17.20
CA THR A 10 -6.93 -8.43 17.52
C THR A 10 -5.74 -8.26 16.58
N ASP A 11 -4.58 -8.75 16.99
CA ASP A 11 -3.38 -8.69 16.14
C ASP A 11 -3.53 -9.49 14.84
N GLU A 12 -4.32 -10.57 14.87
CA GLU A 12 -4.68 -11.33 13.67
C GLU A 12 -5.56 -10.52 12.72
N GLN A 13 -6.59 -9.82 13.25
CA GLN A 13 -7.44 -8.94 12.44
C GLN A 13 -6.63 -7.81 11.82
N LYS A 14 -5.72 -7.18 12.58
CA LYS A 14 -4.80 -6.16 12.06
C LYS A 14 -3.92 -6.72 10.96
N ARG A 15 -3.32 -7.90 11.17
CA ARG A 15 -2.47 -8.58 10.18
C ARG A 15 -3.24 -8.84 8.89
N SER A 16 -4.45 -9.39 8.97
CA SER A 16 -5.31 -9.64 7.81
C SER A 16 -5.59 -8.36 7.01
N ILE A 17 -6.01 -7.28 7.69
CA ILE A 17 -6.30 -5.99 7.05
C ILE A 17 -5.05 -5.41 6.38
N LEU A 18 -3.91 -5.40 7.09
CA LEU A 18 -2.66 -4.84 6.57
C LEU A 18 -2.17 -5.63 5.35
N THR A 19 -2.20 -6.97 5.40
CA THR A 19 -1.82 -7.82 4.26
C THR A 19 -2.75 -7.61 3.07
N GLN A 20 -4.07 -7.55 3.28
CA GLN A 20 -5.03 -7.29 2.21
C GLN A 20 -4.77 -5.93 1.54
N ARG A 21 -4.53 -4.88 2.35
CA ARG A 21 -4.21 -3.54 1.84
C ARG A 21 -2.89 -3.52 1.09
N LEU A 22 -1.85 -4.21 1.57
CA LEU A 22 -0.58 -4.33 0.87
C LEU A 22 -0.74 -4.98 -0.51
N THR A 23 -1.52 -6.06 -0.61
CA THR A 23 -1.83 -6.69 -1.91
C THR A 23 -2.56 -5.72 -2.85
N GLN A 24 -3.53 -4.96 -2.33
CA GLN A 24 -4.23 -3.96 -3.11
C GLN A 24 -3.29 -2.86 -3.63
N PHE A 25 -2.45 -2.29 -2.76
CA PHE A 25 -1.49 -1.26 -3.16
C PHE A 25 -0.47 -1.79 -4.18
N ALA A 26 -0.02 -3.02 -4.03
CA ALA A 26 0.89 -3.65 -5.00
C ALA A 26 0.22 -3.80 -6.37
N ALA A 27 -1.05 -4.20 -6.42
CA ALA A 27 -1.81 -4.27 -7.67
C ALA A 27 -2.00 -2.90 -8.31
N GLU A 28 -2.32 -1.87 -7.52
CA GLU A 28 -2.44 -0.49 -7.99
C GLU A 28 -1.09 0.04 -8.52
N ALA A 29 0.01 -0.22 -7.81
CA ALA A 29 1.35 0.21 -8.22
C ALA A 29 1.75 -0.44 -9.56
N TYR A 30 1.52 -1.74 -9.71
CA TYR A 30 1.77 -2.45 -10.96
C TYR A 30 0.97 -1.85 -12.13
N GLN A 31 -0.30 -1.50 -11.90
CA GLN A 31 -1.10 -0.82 -12.92
C GLN A 31 -0.55 0.57 -13.27
N HIS A 32 -0.03 1.32 -12.28
CA HIS A 32 0.58 2.63 -12.53
C HIS A 32 1.93 2.53 -13.26
N GLU A 33 2.72 1.48 -13.04
CA GLU A 33 3.91 1.18 -13.84
C GLU A 33 3.54 0.99 -15.31
N ILE A 34 2.52 0.17 -15.60
CA ILE A 34 2.00 -0.01 -16.97
C ILE A 34 1.50 1.32 -17.55
N ASN A 35 0.76 2.12 -16.77
CA ASN A 35 0.26 3.41 -17.23
C ASN A 35 1.39 4.37 -17.59
N LYS A 36 2.49 4.34 -16.82
CA LYS A 36 3.70 5.12 -17.12
C LYS A 36 4.30 4.69 -18.45
N GLU A 37 4.51 3.39 -18.66
CA GLU A 37 5.05 2.86 -19.93
C GLU A 37 4.19 3.27 -21.13
N VAL A 38 2.86 3.22 -21.00
CA VAL A 38 1.92 3.65 -22.05
C VAL A 38 2.03 5.15 -22.32
N ALA A 39 2.16 5.97 -21.27
CA ALA A 39 2.31 7.42 -21.39
C ALA A 39 3.65 7.80 -22.04
N GLU A 40 4.75 7.13 -21.66
CA GLU A 40 6.07 7.28 -22.28
C GLU A 40 6.04 6.91 -23.76
N ALA A 41 5.45 5.76 -24.11
CA ALA A 41 5.30 5.31 -25.50
C ALA A 41 4.46 6.29 -26.36
N SER A 42 3.55 7.03 -25.72
CA SER A 42 2.69 8.01 -26.37
C SER A 42 3.23 9.44 -26.32
N SER A 43 4.43 9.67 -25.77
CA SER A 43 5.01 11.01 -25.52
C SER A 43 4.08 11.94 -24.73
N ASN A 44 3.30 11.37 -23.79
CA ASN A 44 2.38 12.10 -22.93
C ASN A 44 3.05 12.41 -21.58
N GLU A 45 3.76 13.52 -21.51
CA GLU A 45 4.51 13.94 -20.31
C GLU A 45 3.62 14.11 -19.07
N ASP A 46 2.41 14.64 -19.23
CA ASP A 46 1.44 14.78 -18.13
C ASP A 46 1.01 13.41 -17.59
N GLY A 47 0.85 12.42 -18.47
CA GLY A 47 0.54 11.03 -18.09
C GLY A 47 1.68 10.36 -17.32
N VAL A 48 2.93 10.59 -17.74
CA VAL A 48 4.12 10.10 -17.02
C VAL A 48 4.18 10.71 -15.63
N LYS A 49 4.01 12.03 -15.53
CA LYS A 49 4.01 12.72 -14.25
C LYS A 49 2.91 12.22 -13.32
N ALA A 50 1.69 12.03 -13.83
CA ALA A 50 0.57 11.53 -13.04
C ALA A 50 0.83 10.10 -12.51
N ALA A 51 1.47 9.25 -13.31
CA ALA A 51 1.85 7.90 -12.89
C ALA A 51 2.94 7.94 -11.80
N ASP A 52 3.97 8.78 -11.95
CA ASP A 52 5.03 8.95 -10.95
C ASP A 52 4.50 9.48 -9.61
N ASP A 53 3.63 10.50 -9.66
CA ASP A 53 3.01 11.05 -8.45
C ASP A 53 2.17 9.98 -7.73
N ALA A 54 1.44 9.14 -8.46
CA ALA A 54 0.66 8.04 -7.89
C ALA A 54 1.55 6.95 -7.28
N LEU A 55 2.64 6.57 -7.97
CA LEU A 55 3.61 5.58 -7.48
C LEU A 55 4.27 6.03 -6.18
N ALA A 56 4.65 7.30 -6.07
CA ALA A 56 5.25 7.85 -4.84
C ALA A 56 4.28 7.80 -3.63
N ILE A 57 2.99 8.05 -3.87
CA ILE A 57 1.96 7.92 -2.82
C ILE A 57 1.81 6.46 -2.40
N LEU A 58 1.75 5.54 -3.35
CA LEU A 58 1.62 4.11 -3.09
C LEU A 58 2.84 3.54 -2.35
N GLU A 59 4.06 3.97 -2.71
CA GLU A 59 5.28 3.59 -2.00
C GLU A 59 5.25 4.02 -0.52
N THR A 60 4.80 5.25 -0.27
CA THR A 60 4.62 5.78 1.10
C THR A 60 3.57 4.97 1.86
N ALA A 61 2.44 4.65 1.20
CA ALA A 61 1.37 3.85 1.79
C ALA A 61 1.85 2.44 2.14
N ILE A 62 2.51 1.74 1.21
CA ILE A 62 3.10 0.41 1.42
C ILE A 62 4.08 0.44 2.58
N SER A 63 5.03 1.38 2.57
CA SER A 63 6.03 1.53 3.63
C SER A 63 5.39 1.70 5.00
N LYS A 64 4.34 2.53 5.10
CA LYS A 64 3.60 2.73 6.36
C LYS A 64 2.90 1.46 6.82
N HIS A 65 2.25 0.72 5.93
CA HIS A 65 1.51 -0.49 6.29
C HIS A 65 2.46 -1.64 6.66
N GLN A 66 3.59 -1.80 5.95
CA GLN A 66 4.65 -2.74 6.32
C GLN A 66 5.23 -2.42 7.70
N ALA A 67 5.46 -1.14 8.00
CA ALA A 67 5.94 -0.72 9.31
C ALA A 67 4.93 -1.02 10.43
N GLU A 68 3.62 -0.85 10.20
CA GLU A 68 2.60 -1.27 11.19
C GLU A 68 2.54 -2.80 11.34
N LEU A 69 2.65 -3.55 10.24
CA LEU A 69 2.66 -5.01 10.26
C LEU A 69 3.85 -5.56 11.05
N ALA A 70 5.02 -4.92 10.93
CA ALA A 70 6.23 -5.29 11.64
C ALA A 70 6.16 -5.06 13.16
N LYS A 71 5.22 -4.23 13.65
CA LYS A 71 4.98 -4.03 15.08
C LYS A 71 4.16 -5.14 15.71
N LEU A 72 3.46 -5.93 14.90
CA LEU A 72 2.61 -7.01 15.42
C LEU A 72 3.48 -8.19 15.86
N PRO A 73 3.13 -8.86 16.97
CA PRO A 73 3.82 -10.08 17.37
C PRO A 73 3.75 -11.13 16.25
N ALA A 74 4.77 -11.99 16.18
CA ALA A 74 4.80 -13.09 15.21
C ALA A 74 3.50 -13.88 15.28
N ALA A 75 3.02 -14.36 14.13
CA ALA A 75 1.83 -15.21 14.10
C ALA A 75 2.12 -16.42 15.00
N SER A 76 1.27 -16.63 16.00
CA SER A 76 1.36 -17.82 16.85
C SER A 76 1.26 -19.04 15.94
N ALA A 77 2.28 -19.90 15.97
CA ALA A 77 2.19 -21.20 15.34
C ALA A 77 1.19 -22.03 16.17
N GLU A 78 0.02 -22.31 15.60
CA GLU A 78 -0.85 -23.40 16.06
C GLU A 78 -0.26 -24.76 15.69
#